data_AF-A0AA39X298-F1
#
_entry.id   AF-A0AA39X298-F1
#
_cell.length_a   1.000
_cell.length_b   1.000
_cell.length_c   1.000
_cell.angle_alpha   90.00
_cell.angle_beta   90.00
_cell.angle_gamma   90.00
#
_symmetry.space_group_name_H-M   'P 1'
#
loop_
_entity.id
_entity.type
_entity.pdbx_description
1 polymer ?
#
loop_
_entity_poly.entity_id
_entity_poly.type
_entity_poly.pdbx_seq_one_letter_code
_entity_poly.pdbx_strand_id
1 'polypeptide(L)'
;GAKTRYDDFVAVHINQTLYIVAISNWTKDIDSWDPITNYNDSLWFQNRMQGDFAAGFYGMHTGSHFTVVGDPGGDLLASPGDPAFYLHHAQIDRTWWIWQNYKSPQTRNSTLGGTITLNNTPPSRNGTLDDVLDLGVLLVPTTIGKVMSTIGMTGGPLCYIYV
;
A
#
# COMPACT_ATOMS: atom_id res chain seq x y z
N GLY A 1 -3.78 -19.41 19.66
CA GLY A 1 -3.17 -18.69 20.79
C GLY A 1 -2.02 -19.51 21.36
N ALA A 2 -0.97 -18.84 21.85
CA ALA A 2 0.17 -19.47 22.52
C ALA A 2 -0.30 -20.39 23.67
N LYS A 3 0.31 -21.57 23.81
CA LYS A 3 -0.12 -22.57 24.81
C LYS A 3 0.68 -22.46 26.11
N THR A 4 1.89 -21.88 26.06
CA THR A 4 2.75 -21.66 27.21
C THR A 4 3.37 -20.26 27.19
N ARG A 5 3.89 -19.80 28.33
CA ARG A 5 4.68 -18.54 28.41
C ARG A 5 5.93 -18.58 27.55
N TYR A 6 6.49 -19.77 27.33
CA TYR A 6 7.66 -19.93 26.46
C TYR A 6 7.27 -19.82 24.99
N ASP A 7 6.13 -20.41 24.60
CA ASP A 7 5.61 -20.28 23.23
C ASP A 7 5.31 -18.82 22.88
N ASP A 8 4.76 -18.07 23.84
CA ASP A 8 4.49 -16.65 23.71
C ASP A 8 5.78 -15.84 23.56
N PHE A 9 6.77 -16.08 24.43
CA PHE A 9 8.10 -15.45 24.33
C PHE A 9 8.75 -15.70 22.96
N VAL A 10 8.75 -16.96 22.49
CA VAL A 10 9.35 -17.31 21.19
C VAL A 10 8.59 -16.67 20.03
N ALA A 11 7.25 -16.66 20.07
CA ALA A 11 6.43 -16.03 19.04
C ALA A 11 6.69 -14.52 18.95
N VAL A 12 6.76 -13.82 20.09
CA VAL A 12 7.09 -12.39 20.13
C VAL A 12 8.48 -12.14 19.57
N HIS A 13 9.49 -12.94 19.93
CA HIS A 13 10.87 -12.75 19.46
C HIS A 13 11.02 -12.99 17.96
N ILE A 14 10.38 -14.03 17.42
CA ILE A 14 10.39 -14.30 15.98
C ILE A 14 9.70 -13.16 15.22
N ASN A 15 8.54 -12.70 15.70
CA ASN A 15 7.80 -11.63 15.03
C ASN A 15 8.59 -10.30 15.05
N GLN A 16 9.20 -9.95 16.19
CA GLN A 16 10.07 -8.78 16.28
C GLN A 16 11.30 -8.90 15.37
N THR A 17 11.86 -10.10 15.20
CA THR A 17 12.98 -10.32 14.27
C THR A 17 12.58 -10.04 12.83
N LEU A 18 11.39 -10.51 12.40
CA LEU A 18 10.87 -10.22 11.07
C LEU A 18 10.63 -8.73 10.85
N TYR A 19 10.10 -8.03 11.84
CA TYR A 19 9.91 -6.57 11.78
C TYR A 19 11.23 -5.84 11.63
N ILE A 20 12.24 -6.17 12.43
CA ILE A 20 13.57 -5.55 12.35
C ILE A 20 14.19 -5.76 10.96
N VAL A 21 14.10 -6.97 10.41
CA VAL A 21 14.61 -7.27 9.06
C VAL A 21 13.88 -6.44 8.02
N ALA A 22 12.55 -6.32 8.12
CA ALA A 22 11.79 -5.57 7.14
C ALA A 22 12.08 -4.07 7.16
N ILE A 23 12.09 -3.48 8.35
CA ILE A 23 12.39 -2.07 8.55
C ILE A 23 13.79 -1.79 8.00
N SER A 24 14.80 -2.55 8.45
CA SER A 24 16.20 -2.32 8.04
C SER A 24 16.41 -2.47 6.53
N ASN A 25 15.62 -3.31 5.85
CA ASN A 25 15.78 -3.55 4.43
C ASN A 25 14.99 -2.61 3.53
N TRP A 26 13.80 -2.13 3.94
CA TRP A 26 12.84 -1.48 3.03
C TRP A 26 12.27 -0.13 3.51
N THR A 27 12.84 0.48 4.56
CA THR A 27 12.45 1.85 4.97
C THR A 27 13.59 2.86 4.78
N LYS A 28 14.44 2.66 3.76
CA LYS A 28 15.51 3.60 3.41
C LYS A 28 14.99 4.64 2.41
N ASP A 29 15.67 5.77 2.31
CA ASP A 29 15.32 6.85 1.36
C ASP A 29 15.14 6.33 -0.07
N ILE A 30 16.00 5.40 -0.50
CA ILE A 30 15.94 4.78 -1.83
C ILE A 30 14.61 4.05 -2.07
N ASP A 31 14.01 3.44 -1.04
CA ASP A 31 12.77 2.69 -1.18
C ASP A 31 11.56 3.62 -1.40
N SER A 32 11.66 4.88 -0.99
CA SER A 32 10.65 5.92 -1.27
C SER A 32 10.79 6.55 -2.67
N TRP A 33 12.01 6.62 -3.19
CA TRP A 33 12.34 7.35 -4.42
C TRP A 33 12.38 6.47 -5.67
N ASP A 34 12.82 5.23 -5.54
CA ASP A 34 12.88 4.22 -6.60
C ASP A 34 11.52 4.02 -7.32
N PRO A 35 10.38 3.81 -6.61
CA PRO A 35 9.07 3.69 -7.26
C PRO A 35 8.72 4.92 -8.12
N ILE A 36 9.09 6.13 -7.67
CA ILE A 36 8.79 7.39 -8.36
C ILE A 36 9.55 7.50 -9.69
N THR A 37 10.83 7.14 -9.70
CA THR A 37 11.74 7.46 -10.79
C THR A 37 11.94 6.36 -11.81
N ASN A 38 11.98 5.10 -11.35
CA ASN A 38 12.43 3.98 -12.18
C ASN A 38 11.29 3.16 -12.79
N TYR A 39 10.03 3.37 -12.37
CA TYR A 39 8.89 2.62 -12.88
C TYR A 39 7.89 3.53 -13.59
N ASN A 40 7.46 3.10 -14.78
CA ASN A 40 6.63 3.92 -15.67
C ASN A 40 5.16 3.50 -15.70
N ASP A 41 4.85 2.30 -15.24
CA ASP A 41 3.50 1.75 -15.12
C ASP A 41 3.11 1.52 -13.66
N SER A 42 1.80 1.51 -13.41
CA SER A 42 1.22 1.35 -12.08
C SER A 42 1.52 -0.01 -11.45
N LEU A 43 1.61 -1.08 -12.24
CA LEU A 43 1.85 -2.43 -11.72
C LEU A 43 3.24 -2.54 -11.09
N TRP A 44 4.27 -2.06 -11.76
CA TRP A 44 5.61 -2.11 -11.17
C TRP A 44 5.79 -1.09 -10.04
N PHE A 45 5.18 0.10 -10.13
CA PHE A 45 5.14 1.04 -9.02
C PHE A 45 4.53 0.39 -7.76
N GLN A 46 3.34 -0.20 -7.90
CA GLN A 46 2.60 -0.74 -6.76
C GLN A 46 3.31 -1.98 -6.20
N ASN A 47 3.91 -2.83 -7.04
CA ASN A 47 4.64 -4.02 -6.58
C ASN A 47 5.90 -3.63 -5.82
N ARG A 48 6.63 -2.60 -6.27
CA ARG A 48 7.80 -2.08 -5.56
C ARG A 48 7.43 -1.50 -4.20
N MET A 49 6.27 -0.84 -4.10
CA MET A 49 5.75 -0.27 -2.86
C MET A 49 5.25 -1.33 -1.87
N GLN A 50 4.40 -2.26 -2.32
CA GLN A 50 3.69 -3.25 -1.49
C GLN A 50 4.56 -4.45 -1.10
N GLY A 51 5.48 -4.85 -1.97
CA GLY A 51 6.27 -6.06 -1.78
C GLY A 51 5.80 -7.27 -2.61
N ASP A 52 6.68 -8.25 -2.71
CA ASP A 52 6.45 -9.62 -3.13
C ASP A 52 6.83 -10.55 -1.97
N PHE A 53 5.83 -10.91 -1.17
CA PHE A 53 5.99 -11.70 0.04
C PHE A 53 6.51 -13.11 -0.26
N ALA A 54 6.16 -13.68 -1.42
CA ALA A 54 6.62 -15.00 -1.82
C ALA A 54 8.12 -14.97 -2.15
N ALA A 55 8.62 -13.86 -2.70
CA ALA A 55 10.03 -13.62 -2.94
C ALA A 55 10.79 -13.09 -1.71
N GLY A 56 10.13 -12.89 -0.56
CA GLY A 56 10.74 -12.32 0.64
C GLY A 56 11.07 -10.83 0.52
N PHE A 57 10.45 -10.13 -0.43
CA PHE A 57 10.58 -8.69 -0.63
C PHE A 57 9.35 -8.00 -0.02
N TYR A 58 9.50 -7.22 1.06
CA TYR A 58 8.34 -6.66 1.76
C TYR A 58 7.95 -5.24 1.30
N GLY A 59 8.84 -4.53 0.60
CA GLY A 59 8.56 -3.17 0.12
C GLY A 59 8.39 -2.15 1.25
N MET A 60 8.35 -0.86 0.89
CA MET A 60 8.28 0.21 1.88
C MET A 60 6.93 0.30 2.59
N HIS A 61 5.85 -0.14 1.95
CA HIS A 61 4.51 -0.16 2.56
C HIS A 61 4.49 -1.11 3.75
N THR A 62 4.82 -2.38 3.53
CA THR A 62 4.87 -3.37 4.61
C THR A 62 5.99 -3.06 5.61
N GLY A 63 7.17 -2.65 5.13
CA GLY A 63 8.29 -2.28 6.00
C GLY A 63 7.92 -1.16 6.98
N SER A 64 7.13 -0.18 6.53
CA SER A 64 6.65 0.93 7.37
C SER A 64 5.56 0.49 8.35
N HIS A 65 4.63 -0.38 7.95
CA HIS A 65 3.66 -0.98 8.90
C HIS A 65 4.40 -1.65 10.07
N PHE A 66 5.49 -2.35 9.79
CA PHE A 66 6.28 -3.01 10.82
C PHE A 66 7.04 -2.06 11.74
N THR A 67 7.18 -0.76 11.42
CA THR A 67 7.78 0.23 12.34
C THR A 67 6.91 0.53 13.55
N VAL A 68 5.59 0.40 13.41
CA VAL A 68 4.64 0.62 14.50
C VAL A 68 4.67 -0.56 15.48
N VAL A 69 4.98 -1.76 14.97
CA VAL A 69 5.12 -3.02 15.72
C VAL A 69 3.80 -3.42 16.44
N GLY A 70 3.69 -4.68 16.82
CA GLY A 70 2.59 -5.15 17.67
C GLY A 70 1.25 -5.25 16.93
N ASP A 71 0.19 -5.23 17.73
CA ASP A 71 -1.19 -5.45 17.30
C ASP A 71 -2.01 -4.14 17.49
N PRO A 72 -2.63 -3.58 16.44
CA PRO A 72 -2.74 -4.13 15.09
C PRO A 72 -1.72 -3.56 14.08
N GLY A 73 -0.73 -2.77 14.51
CA GLY A 73 0.17 -2.05 13.59
C GLY A 73 0.88 -2.93 12.54
N GLY A 74 1.28 -4.14 12.91
CA GLY A 74 1.87 -5.12 11.98
C GLY A 74 0.88 -6.14 11.39
N ASP A 75 -0.41 -6.02 11.68
CA ASP A 75 -1.47 -6.90 11.18
C ASP A 75 -2.05 -6.36 9.86
N LEU A 76 -1.91 -7.14 8.78
CA LEU A 76 -2.35 -6.75 7.44
C LEU A 76 -3.84 -6.40 7.34
N LEU A 77 -4.69 -7.01 8.16
CA LEU A 77 -6.14 -6.84 8.09
C LEU A 77 -6.65 -5.85 9.13
N ALA A 78 -6.00 -5.79 10.29
CA ALA A 78 -6.43 -4.96 11.41
C ALA A 78 -5.67 -3.63 11.52
N SER A 79 -4.61 -3.40 10.72
CA SER A 79 -3.75 -2.20 10.81
C SER A 79 -4.47 -0.84 10.89
N PRO A 80 -5.67 -0.61 10.28
CA PRO A 80 -6.41 0.63 10.50
C PRO A 80 -6.82 0.89 11.95
N GLY A 81 -6.77 -0.11 12.83
CA GLY A 81 -6.99 0.05 14.27
C GLY A 81 -5.87 0.80 14.99
N ASP A 82 -4.70 0.96 14.37
CA ASP A 82 -3.62 1.81 14.87
C ASP A 82 -3.72 3.23 14.26
N PRO A 83 -3.74 4.32 15.05
CA PRO A 83 -3.83 5.68 14.52
C PRO A 83 -2.68 6.07 13.55
N ALA A 84 -1.50 5.46 13.67
CA ALA A 84 -0.38 5.71 12.77
C ALA A 84 -0.67 5.25 11.33
N PHE A 85 -1.64 4.35 11.14
CA PHE A 85 -2.10 3.90 9.83
C PHE A 85 -2.42 5.06 8.89
N TYR A 86 -3.13 6.07 9.39
CA TYR A 86 -3.60 7.19 8.56
C TYR A 86 -2.45 8.09 8.10
N LEU A 87 -1.47 8.34 8.97
CA LEU A 87 -0.27 9.09 8.61
C LEU A 87 0.60 8.31 7.62
N HIS A 88 0.75 7.00 7.86
CA HIS A 88 1.46 6.10 6.95
C HIS A 88 0.81 6.11 5.56
N HIS A 89 -0.50 5.89 5.47
CA HIS A 89 -1.22 5.86 4.19
C HIS A 89 -1.33 7.24 3.52
N ALA A 90 -1.29 8.34 4.26
CA ALA A 90 -1.13 9.68 3.66
C ALA A 90 0.23 9.83 2.96
N GLN A 91 1.31 9.28 3.53
CA GLN A 91 2.62 9.27 2.86
C GLN A 91 2.66 8.32 1.66
N ILE A 92 1.93 7.19 1.70
CA ILE A 92 1.77 6.29 0.54
C ILE A 92 1.04 7.03 -0.60
N ASP A 93 -0.07 7.69 -0.29
CA ASP A 93 -0.84 8.47 -1.28
C ASP A 93 -0.02 9.66 -1.81
N ARG A 94 0.77 10.33 -0.96
CA ARG A 94 1.73 11.35 -1.41
C ARG A 94 2.76 10.81 -2.39
N THR A 95 3.34 9.64 -2.12
CA THR A 95 4.30 9.00 -3.04
C THR A 95 3.63 8.64 -4.37
N TRP A 96 2.41 8.12 -4.34
CA TRP A 96 1.59 7.86 -5.53
C TRP A 96 1.29 9.15 -6.30
N TRP A 97 0.86 10.20 -5.62
CA TRP A 97 0.57 11.51 -6.18
C TRP A 97 1.81 12.13 -6.85
N ILE A 98 3.00 12.05 -6.22
CA ILE A 98 4.26 12.49 -6.84
C ILE A 98 4.53 11.67 -8.09
N TRP A 99 4.45 10.34 -8.03
CA TRP A 99 4.67 9.48 -9.20
C TRP A 99 3.71 9.82 -10.34
N GLN A 100 2.42 10.01 -10.06
CA GLN A 100 1.45 10.41 -11.08
C GLN A 100 1.86 11.74 -11.76
N ASN A 101 2.29 12.73 -10.97
CA ASN A 101 2.59 14.08 -11.46
C ASN A 101 4.02 14.26 -12.04
N TYR A 102 4.96 13.33 -11.80
CA TYR A 102 6.37 13.55 -12.10
C TYR A 102 6.74 13.50 -13.60
N LYS A 103 6.32 12.47 -14.35
CA LYS A 103 6.75 12.28 -15.76
C LYS A 103 5.63 12.39 -16.79
N SER A 104 4.47 11.79 -16.53
CA SER A 104 3.40 11.70 -17.55
C SER A 104 2.02 11.68 -16.90
N PRO A 105 1.55 12.82 -16.35
CA PRO A 105 0.29 12.88 -15.60
C PRO A 105 -0.92 12.37 -16.37
N GLN A 106 -0.99 12.65 -17.68
CA GLN A 106 -2.12 12.26 -18.53
C GLN A 106 -2.24 10.74 -18.65
N THR A 107 -1.10 10.05 -18.74
CA THR A 107 -1.05 8.58 -18.83
C THR A 107 -1.15 7.93 -17.44
N ARG A 108 -0.50 8.51 -16.43
CA ARG A 108 -0.43 7.94 -15.08
C ARG A 108 -1.73 8.10 -14.28
N ASN A 109 -2.57 9.08 -14.62
CA ASN A 109 -3.89 9.25 -14.01
C ASN A 109 -4.95 8.30 -14.61
N SER A 110 -4.59 7.50 -15.62
CA SER A 110 -5.51 6.58 -16.31
C SER A 110 -4.96 5.15 -16.43
N THR A 111 -3.85 4.84 -15.74
CA THR A 111 -3.27 3.49 -15.71
C THR A 111 -3.65 2.75 -14.44
N LEU A 112 -3.98 1.48 -14.60
CA LEU A 112 -4.24 0.53 -13.53
C LEU A 112 -3.54 -0.79 -13.87
N GLY A 113 -2.98 -1.45 -12.86
CA GLY A 113 -2.23 -2.69 -13.01
C GLY A 113 -2.73 -3.79 -12.09
N GLY A 114 -2.69 -5.03 -12.57
CA GLY A 114 -3.06 -6.21 -11.77
C GLY A 114 -4.51 -6.65 -11.94
N THR A 115 -4.91 -7.59 -11.08
CA THR A 115 -6.20 -8.29 -11.12
C THR A 115 -7.08 -7.93 -9.93
N ILE A 116 -8.37 -8.24 -9.99
CA ILE A 116 -9.34 -7.92 -8.92
C ILE A 116 -9.27 -8.84 -7.69
N THR A 117 -8.22 -9.65 -7.58
CA THR A 117 -7.95 -10.58 -6.48
C THR A 117 -6.50 -10.45 -6.04
N LEU A 118 -6.25 -10.50 -4.72
CA LEU A 118 -4.91 -10.45 -4.14
C LEU A 118 -4.03 -11.56 -4.74
N ASN A 119 -2.84 -11.21 -5.23
CA ASN A 119 -1.90 -12.11 -5.91
C ASN A 119 -2.55 -12.99 -7.01
N ASN A 120 -3.61 -12.50 -7.66
CA ASN A 120 -4.37 -13.25 -8.65
C ASN A 120 -4.83 -14.63 -8.15
N THR A 121 -5.21 -14.71 -6.87
CA THR A 121 -5.62 -15.94 -6.19
C THR A 121 -6.99 -15.78 -5.53
N PRO A 122 -8.04 -16.47 -6.02
CA PRO A 122 -8.08 -17.26 -7.26
C PRO A 122 -7.88 -16.38 -8.50
N PRO A 123 -7.49 -16.95 -9.67
CA PRO A 123 -7.31 -16.17 -10.88
C PRO A 123 -8.56 -15.36 -11.27
N SER A 124 -8.36 -14.09 -11.63
CA SER A 124 -9.45 -13.19 -12.01
C SER A 124 -9.06 -12.28 -13.17
N ARG A 125 -10.02 -11.50 -13.68
CA ARG A 125 -9.77 -10.52 -14.75
C ARG A 125 -8.89 -9.38 -14.24
N ASN A 126 -8.28 -8.67 -15.18
CA ASN A 126 -7.61 -7.40 -14.88
C ASN A 126 -8.60 -6.39 -14.28
N GLY A 127 -8.08 -5.57 -13.38
CA GLY A 127 -8.80 -4.42 -12.87
C GLY A 127 -9.05 -3.39 -13.96
N THR A 128 -10.13 -2.62 -13.82
CA THR A 128 -10.50 -1.53 -14.73
C THR A 128 -10.83 -0.27 -13.94
N LEU A 129 -10.76 0.90 -14.60
CA LEU A 129 -11.17 2.16 -13.98
C LEU A 129 -12.66 2.21 -13.63
N ASP A 130 -13.47 1.32 -14.20
CA ASP A 130 -14.91 1.20 -13.93
C ASP A 130 -15.22 0.29 -12.74
N ASP A 131 -14.21 -0.38 -12.17
CA ASP A 131 -14.40 -1.21 -10.99
C ASP A 131 -14.83 -0.35 -9.80
N VAL A 132 -15.81 -0.86 -9.05
CA VAL A 132 -16.40 -0.17 -7.91
C VAL A 132 -15.47 -0.32 -6.71
N LEU A 133 -15.09 0.83 -6.14
CA LEU A 133 -14.48 0.95 -4.83
C LEU A 133 -15.60 1.14 -3.80
N ASP A 134 -15.75 0.16 -2.91
CA ASP A 134 -16.76 0.14 -1.86
C ASP A 134 -16.09 -0.09 -0.49
N LEU A 135 -16.34 0.82 0.45
CA LEU A 135 -15.87 0.75 1.84
C LEU A 135 -17.03 0.48 2.82
N GLY A 136 -18.12 -0.09 2.32
CA GLY A 136 -19.31 -0.43 3.08
C GLY A 136 -19.95 0.82 3.68
N VAL A 137 -20.02 0.89 5.00
CA VAL A 137 -20.67 2.01 5.70
C VAL A 137 -19.84 3.29 5.74
N LEU A 138 -18.58 3.23 5.33
CA LEU A 138 -17.64 4.35 5.44
C LEU A 138 -17.71 5.33 4.27
N LEU A 139 -18.16 4.88 3.09
CA LEU A 139 -18.15 5.68 1.87
C LEU A 139 -19.34 5.30 0.98
N VAL A 140 -19.90 6.29 0.28
CA VAL A 140 -20.77 6.02 -0.87
C VAL A 140 -19.91 5.36 -1.97
N PRO A 141 -20.35 4.22 -2.55
CA PRO A 141 -19.59 3.55 -3.60
C PRO A 141 -19.21 4.49 -4.75
N THR A 142 -17.96 4.40 -5.20
CA THR A 142 -17.42 5.16 -6.34
C THR A 142 -16.65 4.22 -7.27
N THR A 143 -16.20 4.69 -8.43
CA THR A 143 -15.33 3.90 -9.30
C THR A 143 -13.86 4.28 -9.08
N ILE A 144 -12.95 3.34 -9.36
CA ILE A 144 -11.49 3.59 -9.30
C ILE A 144 -11.13 4.84 -10.12
N GLY A 145 -11.65 4.95 -11.35
CA GLY A 145 -11.40 6.08 -12.25
C GLY A 145 -11.70 7.44 -11.63
N LYS A 146 -12.78 7.54 -10.85
CA LYS A 146 -13.15 8.80 -10.18
C LYS A 146 -12.14 9.20 -9.10
N VAL A 147 -11.44 8.26 -8.48
CA VAL A 147 -10.47 8.56 -7.41
C VAL A 147 -9.01 8.61 -7.89
N MET A 148 -8.76 8.49 -9.21
CA MET A 148 -7.39 8.54 -9.76
C MET A 148 -6.73 9.92 -9.73
N SER A 149 -7.46 10.98 -9.39
CA SER A 149 -6.93 12.36 -9.31
C SER A 149 -7.35 13.03 -8.01
N THR A 150 -6.39 13.57 -7.26
CA THR A 150 -6.63 14.28 -5.99
C THR A 150 -7.28 15.65 -6.19
N ILE A 151 -7.31 16.17 -7.42
CA ILE A 151 -7.86 17.49 -7.77
C ILE A 151 -9.05 17.38 -8.76
N GLY A 152 -9.69 16.21 -8.81
CA GLY A 152 -10.93 16.02 -9.56
C GLY A 152 -10.80 16.01 -11.09
N MET A 153 -9.59 15.88 -11.65
CA MET A 153 -9.40 15.85 -13.12
C MET A 153 -10.10 14.66 -13.80
N THR A 154 -10.43 13.62 -13.03
CA THR A 154 -11.14 12.42 -13.51
C THR A 154 -12.63 12.43 -13.13
N GLY A 155 -13.18 13.58 -12.72
CA GLY A 155 -14.60 13.76 -12.41
C GLY A 155 -15.03 13.21 -11.05
N GLY A 156 -14.09 12.90 -10.16
CA GLY A 156 -14.38 12.48 -8.78
C GLY A 156 -14.39 13.61 -7.75
N PRO A 157 -14.66 13.26 -6.48
CA PRO A 157 -14.94 14.22 -5.43
C PRO A 157 -13.70 14.81 -4.74
N LEU A 158 -12.49 14.34 -5.07
CA LEU A 158 -11.27 14.73 -4.37
C LEU A 158 -10.81 16.15 -4.78
N CYS A 159 -10.38 16.94 -3.80
CA CYS A 159 -9.84 18.29 -4.01
C CYS A 159 -8.77 18.63 -2.97
N TYR A 160 -7.58 18.03 -3.10
CA TYR A 160 -6.43 18.27 -2.23
C TYR A 160 -5.09 18.11 -2.97
N ILE A 161 -4.04 18.68 -2.38
CA ILE A 161 -2.64 18.51 -2.80
C ILE A 161 -1.77 18.18 -1.58
N TYR A 162 -0.58 17.65 -1.82
CA TYR A 162 0.46 17.51 -0.81
C TYR A 162 1.48 18.64 -0.93
N VAL A 163 1.92 19.15 0.23
CA VAL A 163 2.98 20.16 0.35
C VAL A 163 4.27 19.51 0.83
#